data_AF-A0A094D0T3-F1
#
_entry.id   AF-A0A094D0T3-F1
#
_cell.length_a   1.000
_cell.length_b   1.000
_cell.length_c   1.000
_cell.angle_alpha   90.00
_cell.angle_beta   90.00
_cell.angle_gamma   90.00
#
_symmetry.space_group_name_H-M   'P 1'
#
loop_
_entity.id
_entity.type
_entity.pdbx_description
1 polymer ?
#
loop_
_entity_poly.entity_id
_entity_poly.type
_entity_poly.pdbx_seq_one_letter_code
_entity_poly.pdbx_strand_id
1 'polypeptide(L)'
;MEDSTSLDDIFENVRPQSTAFTVVLMAICLVPMVLLVTWHATLIRSWPSEPGSGKEPPVAPYSIPYLQHMISFLLDPYGLLQSLREKYPETPFTLTMMNTKFHVFSSPVTAAKIFGKSREYAFEPVIASMMQNGVNLPPQDLVKFTVHKRSPGSHSGKEDSTGEFVSLNHGVYIKYLSGKRLDKGLIPEKRMAQENLFL
;
A
#
# COMPACT_ATOMS: atom_id res chain seq x y z
N MET A 1 -40.48 -67.99 18.47
CA MET A 1 -40.57 -66.52 18.45
C MET A 1 -39.20 -66.05 18.89
N GLU A 2 -38.27 -66.07 17.95
CA GLU A 2 -36.84 -65.84 18.19
C GLU A 2 -36.53 -64.40 17.80
N ASP A 3 -36.19 -63.61 18.81
CA ASP A 3 -35.82 -62.21 18.71
C ASP A 3 -34.36 -62.14 18.26
N SER A 4 -34.17 -62.05 16.94
CA SER A 4 -32.87 -61.78 16.32
C SER A 4 -32.67 -60.27 16.25
N THR A 5 -32.42 -59.68 17.42
CA THR A 5 -32.00 -58.29 17.55
C THR A 5 -30.62 -58.17 16.90
N SER A 6 -30.65 -57.63 15.69
CA SER A 6 -29.55 -57.52 14.75
C SER A 6 -28.35 -56.82 15.38
N LEU A 7 -27.24 -57.54 15.48
CA LEU A 7 -25.95 -56.99 15.90
C LEU A 7 -25.37 -55.98 14.89
N ASP A 8 -25.98 -55.86 13.71
CA ASP A 8 -25.54 -54.95 12.65
C ASP A 8 -25.80 -53.48 13.01
N ASP A 9 -26.83 -53.18 13.84
CA ASP A 9 -27.13 -51.81 14.29
C ASP A 9 -26.12 -51.27 15.33
N ILE A 10 -25.33 -52.14 15.96
CA ILE A 10 -24.34 -51.73 16.98
C ILE A 10 -23.07 -51.19 16.32
N PHE A 11 -22.74 -51.63 15.10
CA PHE A 11 -21.51 -51.22 14.41
C PHE A 11 -21.68 -49.98 13.50
N GLU A 12 -22.92 -49.55 13.20
CA GLU A 12 -23.15 -48.43 12.29
C GLU A 12 -23.08 -47.04 12.95
N ASN A 13 -22.99 -46.96 14.29
CA ASN A 13 -22.97 -45.69 15.02
C ASN A 13 -21.57 -45.22 15.49
N VAL A 14 -20.49 -45.84 15.01
CA VAL A 14 -19.13 -45.30 15.19
C VAL A 14 -18.84 -44.31 14.06
N ARG A 15 -19.61 -43.22 14.02
CA ARG A 15 -19.35 -42.10 13.09
C ARG A 15 -18.03 -41.40 13.43
N PRO A 16 -17.31 -40.86 12.43
CA PRO A 16 -15.94 -40.37 12.52
C PRO A 16 -15.87 -38.99 13.21
N GLN A 17 -16.30 -38.89 14.46
CA GLN A 17 -16.20 -37.64 15.23
C GLN A 17 -14.72 -37.29 15.51
N SER A 18 -13.82 -38.29 15.49
CA SER A 18 -12.39 -38.15 15.78
C SER A 18 -11.60 -37.36 14.73
N THR A 19 -11.98 -37.42 13.44
CA THR A 19 -11.21 -36.75 12.37
C THR A 19 -11.44 -35.24 12.35
N ALA A 20 -12.65 -34.77 12.65
CA ALA A 20 -12.94 -33.34 12.72
C ALA A 20 -12.18 -32.66 13.88
N PHE A 21 -12.14 -33.29 15.06
CA PHE A 21 -11.43 -32.74 16.22
C PHE A 21 -9.92 -32.68 16.01
N THR A 22 -9.32 -33.70 15.39
CA THR A 22 -7.87 -33.72 15.10
C THR A 22 -7.48 -32.64 14.10
N VAL A 23 -8.28 -32.41 13.04
CA VAL A 23 -8.03 -31.34 12.06
C VAL A 23 -8.11 -29.96 12.71
N VAL A 24 -9.12 -29.72 13.57
CA VAL A 24 -9.28 -28.43 14.27
C VAL A 24 -8.12 -28.17 15.23
N LEU A 25 -7.70 -29.17 16.01
CA LEU A 25 -6.53 -29.07 16.89
C LEU A 25 -5.23 -28.78 16.13
N MET A 26 -5.01 -29.45 15.00
CA MET A 26 -3.84 -29.21 14.15
C MET A 26 -3.84 -27.78 13.58
N ALA A 27 -5.00 -27.27 13.15
CA ALA A 27 -5.12 -25.89 12.68
C ALA A 27 -4.81 -24.89 13.81
N ILE A 28 -5.34 -25.12 15.02
CA ILE A 28 -5.09 -24.28 16.20
C ILE A 28 -3.60 -24.27 16.59
N CYS A 29 -2.86 -25.37 16.40
CA CYS A 29 -1.42 -25.41 16.70
C CYS A 29 -0.55 -24.84 15.57
N LEU A 30 -0.89 -25.11 14.30
CA LEU A 30 -0.08 -24.68 13.15
C LEU A 30 -0.14 -23.17 12.91
N VAL A 31 -1.32 -22.56 13.03
CA VAL A 31 -1.49 -21.12 12.81
C VAL A 31 -0.60 -20.27 13.73
N PRO A 32 -0.61 -20.41 15.07
CA PRO A 32 0.25 -19.62 15.94
C PRO A 32 1.73 -19.96 15.75
N MET A 33 2.08 -21.21 15.44
CA MET A 33 3.47 -21.58 15.15
C MET A 33 3.99 -20.82 13.92
N VAL A 34 3.22 -20.78 12.83
CA VAL A 34 3.58 -20.02 11.62
C VAL A 34 3.69 -18.53 11.93
N LEU A 35 2.78 -17.97 12.72
CA LEU A 35 2.84 -16.57 13.13
C LEU A 35 4.08 -16.25 13.98
N LEU A 36 4.42 -17.09 14.95
CA LEU A 36 5.62 -16.93 15.79
C LEU A 36 6.91 -17.03 14.98
N VAL A 37 7.02 -18.04 14.11
CA VAL A 37 8.20 -18.21 13.23
C VAL A 37 8.33 -17.01 12.29
N THR A 38 7.22 -16.55 11.72
CA THR A 38 7.21 -15.35 10.85
C THR A 38 7.65 -14.12 11.64
N TRP A 39 7.12 -13.92 12.84
CA TRP A 39 7.47 -12.80 13.73
C TRP A 39 8.96 -12.79 14.10
N HIS A 40 9.52 -13.95 14.46
CA HIS A 40 10.95 -14.04 14.75
C HIS A 40 11.82 -13.79 13.52
N ALA A 41 11.44 -14.36 12.37
CA ALA A 41 12.16 -14.13 11.12
C ALA A 41 12.14 -12.66 10.68
N THR A 42 11.03 -11.95 10.89
CA THR A 42 10.92 -10.52 10.57
C THR A 42 11.72 -9.66 11.54
N LEU A 43 11.73 -9.98 12.83
CA LEU A 43 12.57 -9.28 13.81
C LEU A 43 14.06 -9.36 13.44
N ILE A 44 14.55 -10.55 13.08
CA ILE A 44 15.96 -10.74 12.68
C ILE A 44 16.27 -9.94 11.41
N ARG A 45 15.36 -9.93 10.42
CA ARG A 45 15.53 -9.16 9.17
C ARG A 45 15.40 -7.65 9.35
N SER A 46 14.76 -7.20 10.43
CA SER A 46 14.56 -5.77 10.72
C SER A 46 15.74 -5.09 11.38
N TRP A 47 16.81 -5.85 11.66
CA TRP A 47 18.01 -5.31 12.28
C TRP A 47 18.68 -4.32 11.32
N PRO A 48 18.96 -3.08 11.77
CA PRO A 48 19.63 -2.09 10.94
C PRO A 48 20.98 -2.61 10.47
N SER A 49 21.20 -2.59 9.15
CA SER A 49 22.53 -2.81 8.57
C SER A 49 23.34 -1.52 8.65
N GLU A 50 24.66 -1.63 8.79
CA GLU A 50 25.55 -0.48 8.88
C GLU A 50 25.38 0.46 7.67
N PRO A 51 25.29 1.78 7.91
CA PRO A 51 25.18 2.78 6.85
C PRO A 51 26.40 2.71 5.93
N GLY A 52 26.18 2.59 4.62
CA GLY A 52 27.24 2.56 3.61
C GLY A 52 27.74 1.17 3.22
N SER A 53 27.22 0.08 3.80
CA SER A 53 27.62 -1.29 3.44
C SER A 53 27.16 -1.77 2.05
N GLY A 54 26.47 -0.93 1.28
CA GLY A 54 25.87 -1.29 -0.02
C GLY A 54 24.73 -2.32 0.09
N LYS A 55 24.35 -2.74 1.30
CA LYS A 55 23.25 -3.67 1.56
C LYS A 55 21.90 -2.95 1.45
N GLU A 56 20.86 -3.70 1.12
CA GLU A 56 19.48 -3.20 1.09
C GLU A 56 19.10 -2.56 2.43
N PRO A 57 18.30 -1.47 2.43
CA PRO A 57 17.83 -0.85 3.67
C PRO A 57 17.03 -1.84 4.53
N PRO A 58 17.12 -1.75 5.87
CA PRO A 58 16.44 -2.67 6.77
C PRO A 58 14.93 -2.70 6.52
N VAL A 59 14.35 -3.90 6.57
CA VAL A 59 12.91 -4.08 6.40
C VAL A 59 12.21 -3.80 7.72
N ALA A 60 11.23 -2.91 7.72
CA ALA A 60 10.43 -2.63 8.90
C ALA A 60 9.72 -3.92 9.39
N PRO A 61 9.63 -4.14 10.71
CA PRO A 61 8.97 -5.33 11.25
C PRO A 61 7.46 -5.28 10.98
N TYR A 62 6.90 -6.41 10.56
CA TYR A 62 5.46 -6.58 10.32
C TYR A 62 4.92 -7.80 11.05
N SER A 63 3.66 -7.70 11.51
CA SER A 63 2.99 -8.75 12.29
C SER A 63 2.28 -9.79 11.42
N ILE A 64 1.77 -9.38 10.25
CA ILE A 64 0.88 -10.22 9.43
C ILE A 64 1.64 -10.73 8.20
N PRO A 65 1.81 -12.06 8.01
CA PRO A 65 2.37 -12.60 6.78
C PRO A 65 1.50 -12.23 5.57
N TYR A 66 2.09 -12.11 4.38
CA TYR A 66 1.44 -11.75 3.11
C TYR A 66 0.94 -10.29 3.04
N LEU A 67 0.09 -9.85 3.98
CA LEU A 67 -0.42 -8.48 4.03
C LEU A 67 0.64 -7.48 4.50
N GLN A 68 1.55 -7.91 5.37
CA GLN A 68 2.69 -7.13 5.86
C GLN A 68 2.24 -5.77 6.42
N HIS A 69 2.72 -4.65 5.87
CA HIS A 69 2.37 -3.30 6.33
C HIS A 69 1.09 -2.76 5.70
N MET A 70 0.46 -3.47 4.77
CA MET A 70 -0.66 -2.94 4.00
C MET A 70 -1.84 -2.52 4.90
N ILE A 71 -2.20 -3.34 5.89
CA ILE A 71 -3.34 -3.03 6.77
C ILE A 71 -3.05 -1.79 7.62
N SER A 72 -1.88 -1.74 8.26
CA SER A 72 -1.45 -0.59 9.05
C SER A 72 -1.35 0.68 8.19
N PHE A 73 -0.88 0.56 6.95
CA PHE A 73 -0.79 1.67 6.01
C PHE A 73 -2.17 2.17 5.56
N LEU A 74 -3.15 1.29 5.36
CA LEU A 74 -4.51 1.67 4.98
C LEU A 74 -5.29 2.32 6.14
N LEU A 75 -5.04 1.89 7.38
CA LEU A 75 -5.74 2.42 8.56
C LEU A 75 -5.15 3.74 9.05
N ASP A 76 -3.82 3.82 9.18
CA ASP A 76 -3.11 5.01 9.63
C ASP A 76 -1.72 5.11 8.98
N PRO A 77 -1.65 5.63 7.74
CA PRO A 77 -0.38 5.74 7.03
C PRO A 77 0.57 6.71 7.72
N TYR A 78 0.03 7.77 8.34
CA TYR A 78 0.85 8.80 8.99
C TYR A 78 1.47 8.26 10.28
N GLY A 79 0.69 7.64 11.17
CA GLY A 79 1.21 7.05 12.41
C GLY A 79 2.19 5.91 12.15
N LEU A 80 1.95 5.09 11.12
CA LEU A 80 2.91 4.07 10.69
C LEU A 80 4.25 4.70 10.26
N LEU A 81 4.23 5.71 9.40
CA LEU A 81 5.45 6.36 8.93
C LEU A 81 6.15 7.13 10.04
N GLN A 82 5.40 7.78 10.94
CA GLN A 82 5.95 8.50 12.08
C GLN A 82 6.67 7.55 13.04
N SER A 83 6.01 6.47 13.46
CA SER A 83 6.61 5.47 14.36
C SER A 83 7.87 4.82 13.76
N LEU A 84 7.88 4.57 12.44
CA LEU A 84 9.06 4.05 11.76
C LEU A 84 10.17 5.09 11.61
N ARG A 85 9.83 6.36 11.40
CA ARG A 85 10.82 7.45 11.38
C ARG A 85 11.47 7.64 12.75
N GLU A 86 10.70 7.53 13.84
CA GLU A 86 11.22 7.56 15.20
C GLU A 86 12.15 6.36 15.47
N LYS A 87 11.81 5.18 14.92
CA LYS A 87 12.62 3.95 15.07
C LYS A 87 13.89 3.95 14.22
N TYR A 88 13.86 4.55 13.04
CA TYR A 88 14.97 4.62 12.09
C TYR A 88 15.33 6.08 11.77
N PRO A 89 15.91 6.83 12.74
CA PRO A 89 16.31 8.20 12.52
C PRO A 89 17.41 8.27 11.46
N GLU A 90 17.28 9.19 10.49
CA GLU A 90 18.25 9.45 9.41
C GLU A 90 18.61 8.27 8.49
N THR A 91 18.03 7.08 8.72
CA THR A 91 18.34 5.86 7.99
C THR A 91 17.17 5.48 7.09
N PRO A 92 17.38 5.17 5.80
CA PRO A 92 16.31 4.67 4.96
C PRO A 92 15.81 3.32 5.48
N PHE A 93 14.52 3.06 5.33
CA PHE A 93 13.91 1.79 5.70
C PHE A 93 13.01 1.27 4.59
N THR A 94 12.73 -0.03 4.62
CA THR A 94 11.91 -0.70 3.61
C THR A 94 10.57 -1.11 4.21
N LEU A 95 9.50 -0.56 3.68
CA LEU A 95 8.15 -1.08 3.89
C LEU A 95 7.90 -2.21 2.90
N THR A 96 7.16 -3.23 3.32
CA THR A 96 6.68 -4.26 2.38
C THR A 96 5.16 -4.32 2.44
N MET A 97 4.50 -4.24 1.30
CA MET A 97 3.05 -4.30 1.16
C MET A 97 2.73 -5.21 -0.01
N MET A 98 1.95 -6.27 0.21
CA MET A 98 1.60 -7.27 -0.83
C MET A 98 2.83 -7.79 -1.57
N ASN A 99 3.87 -8.15 -0.82
CA ASN A 99 5.15 -8.64 -1.37
C ASN A 99 5.91 -7.64 -2.25
N THR A 100 5.48 -6.38 -2.29
CA THR A 100 6.17 -5.27 -2.96
C THR A 100 6.95 -4.47 -1.93
N LYS A 101 8.24 -4.26 -2.18
CA LYS A 101 9.13 -3.47 -1.33
C LYS A 101 9.05 -1.99 -1.70
N PHE A 102 8.90 -1.13 -0.70
CA PHE A 102 8.86 0.32 -0.81
C PHE A 102 9.97 0.90 0.06
N HIS A 103 10.99 1.47 -0.58
CA HIS A 103 12.08 2.13 0.13
C HIS A 103 11.68 3.56 0.49
N VAL A 104 11.68 3.88 1.78
CA VAL A 104 11.31 5.19 2.31
C VAL A 104 12.58 5.94 2.68
N PHE A 105 12.72 7.13 2.13
CA PHE A 105 13.84 8.04 2.39
C PHE A 105 13.31 9.28 3.12
N SER A 106 13.79 9.53 4.34
CA SER A 106 13.37 10.72 5.11
C SER A 106 14.22 11.96 4.83
N SER A 107 15.44 11.78 4.31
CA SER A 107 16.39 12.89 4.10
C SER A 107 16.03 13.70 2.84
N PRO A 108 15.86 15.04 2.95
CA PRO A 108 15.55 15.89 1.80
C PRO A 108 16.68 15.91 0.76
N VAL A 109 17.93 15.77 1.20
CA VAL A 109 19.11 15.68 0.32
C VAL A 109 19.05 14.42 -0.53
N THR A 110 18.63 13.30 0.07
CA THR A 110 18.50 12.02 -0.62
C THR A 110 17.33 12.06 -1.61
N ALA A 111 16.21 12.66 -1.23
CA ALA A 111 15.08 12.87 -2.13
C ALA A 111 15.49 13.69 -3.36
N ALA A 112 16.17 14.83 -3.17
CA ALA A 112 16.65 15.66 -4.28
C ALA A 112 17.58 14.87 -5.23
N LYS A 113 18.45 14.01 -4.69
CA LYS A 113 19.34 13.16 -5.48
C LYS A 113 18.59 12.09 -6.28
N ILE A 114 17.56 11.47 -5.70
CA ILE A 114 16.71 10.48 -6.38
C ILE A 114 15.90 11.14 -7.49
N PHE A 115 15.29 12.30 -7.23
CA PHE A 115 14.55 13.07 -8.24
C PHE A 115 15.47 13.57 -9.37
N GLY A 116 16.72 13.93 -9.05
CA GLY A 116 17.74 14.27 -10.06
C GLY A 116 18.12 13.09 -10.97
N LYS A 117 17.94 11.85 -10.49
CA LYS A 117 18.20 10.60 -11.24
C LYS A 117 16.94 10.02 -11.90
N SER A 118 16.03 10.88 -12.38
CA SER A 118 14.77 10.48 -13.03
C SER A 118 14.91 9.55 -14.24
N ARG A 119 16.12 9.36 -14.80
CA ARG A 119 16.39 8.38 -15.85
C ARG A 119 16.51 6.93 -15.33
N GLU A 120 16.91 6.75 -14.07
CA GLU A 120 17.07 5.43 -13.43
C GLU A 120 15.77 4.95 -12.77
N TYR A 121 14.87 5.87 -12.43
CA TYR A 121 13.62 5.59 -11.72
C TYR A 121 12.40 5.89 -12.58
N ALA A 122 11.51 4.89 -12.73
CA ALA A 122 10.25 5.06 -13.44
C ALA A 122 9.18 5.65 -12.51
N PHE A 123 8.92 6.96 -12.62
CA PHE A 123 7.87 7.66 -11.88
C PHE A 123 6.52 7.64 -12.61
N GLU A 124 6.53 7.27 -13.90
CA GLU A 124 5.39 7.30 -14.80
C GLU A 124 4.19 6.47 -14.28
N PRO A 125 4.35 5.25 -13.72
CA PRO A 125 3.23 4.45 -13.24
C PRO A 125 2.49 5.07 -12.04
N VAL A 126 3.22 5.72 -11.12
CA VAL A 126 2.64 6.39 -9.96
C VAL A 126 1.81 7.58 -10.40
N ILE A 127 2.36 8.36 -11.33
CA ILE A 127 1.72 9.55 -11.88
C ILE A 127 0.48 9.16 -12.71
N ALA A 128 0.58 8.15 -13.57
CA ALA A 128 -0.57 7.64 -14.33
C ALA A 128 -1.69 7.18 -13.39
N SER A 129 -1.36 6.48 -12.31
CA SER A 129 -2.33 6.08 -11.28
C SER A 129 -2.96 7.28 -10.57
N MET A 130 -2.18 8.31 -10.20
CA MET A 130 -2.73 9.54 -9.61
C MET A 130 -3.64 10.29 -10.58
N MET A 131 -3.27 10.38 -11.85
CA MET A 131 -4.08 11.04 -12.88
C MET A 131 -5.39 10.31 -13.16
N GLN A 132 -5.35 8.97 -13.21
CA GLN A 132 -6.53 8.15 -13.42
C GLN A 132 -7.47 8.16 -12.21
N ASN A 133 -6.94 7.89 -11.01
CA ASN A 133 -7.75 7.66 -9.82
C ASN A 133 -8.03 8.94 -9.01
N GLY A 134 -7.10 9.90 -9.00
CA GLY A 134 -7.21 11.12 -8.20
C GLY A 134 -7.87 12.29 -8.92
N VAL A 135 -7.68 12.39 -10.24
CA VAL A 135 -8.08 13.55 -11.06
C VAL A 135 -9.21 13.18 -12.03
N ASN A 136 -9.60 11.90 -12.10
CA ASN A 136 -10.61 11.36 -13.00
C ASN A 136 -10.40 11.81 -14.45
N LEU A 137 -9.14 11.73 -14.92
CA LEU A 137 -8.83 12.17 -16.27
C LEU A 137 -9.60 11.33 -17.30
N PRO A 138 -10.16 11.98 -18.35
CA PRO A 138 -10.86 11.27 -19.39
C PRO A 138 -9.89 10.30 -20.11
N PRO A 139 -10.36 9.10 -20.52
CA PRO A 139 -9.48 8.05 -21.05
C PRO A 139 -8.60 8.46 -22.22
N GLN A 140 -9.07 9.43 -23.03
CA GLN A 140 -8.34 10.01 -24.15
C GLN A 140 -7.05 10.75 -23.75
N ASP A 141 -6.99 11.30 -22.53
CA ASP A 141 -5.81 12.00 -22.04
C ASP A 141 -4.87 11.09 -21.22
N LEU A 142 -5.33 9.90 -20.79
CA LEU A 142 -4.49 8.92 -20.09
C LEU A 142 -3.32 8.43 -20.95
N VAL A 143 -3.51 8.35 -22.26
CA VAL A 143 -2.49 7.90 -23.23
C VAL A 143 -1.23 8.77 -23.20
N LYS A 144 -1.34 10.03 -22.76
CA LYS A 144 -0.21 10.96 -22.62
C LYS A 144 0.66 10.67 -21.40
N PHE A 145 0.12 9.94 -20.40
CA PHE A 145 0.82 9.59 -19.16
C PHE A 145 1.27 8.12 -19.14
N THR A 146 0.72 7.29 -20.01
CA THR A 146 1.16 5.90 -20.21
C THR A 146 2.29 5.84 -21.24
N VAL A 147 3.44 6.40 -20.91
CA VAL A 147 4.60 6.33 -21.80
C VAL A 147 5.27 4.95 -21.70
N HIS A 148 5.59 4.42 -22.88
CA HIS A 148 6.00 3.07 -23.18
C HIS A 148 7.09 2.52 -22.26
N LYS A 149 7.01 1.22 -21.95
CA LYS A 149 8.12 0.43 -21.37
C LYS A 149 9.42 0.87 -22.04
N ARG A 150 10.26 1.65 -21.35
CA ARG A 150 11.64 1.88 -21.79
C ARG A 150 12.29 0.50 -21.83
N SER A 151 12.57 -0.01 -23.03
CA SER A 151 13.45 -1.16 -23.18
C SER A 151 14.76 -0.83 -22.48
N PRO A 152 15.28 -1.71 -21.61
CA PRO A 152 16.55 -1.51 -20.96
C PRO A 152 17.63 -1.50 -22.04
N GLY A 153 18.18 -0.31 -22.35
CA GLY A 153 19.24 -0.14 -23.35
C GLY A 153 19.09 1.00 -24.36
N SER A 154 17.96 1.73 -24.40
CA SER A 154 17.82 2.85 -25.33
C SER A 154 18.49 4.13 -24.79
N HIS A 155 19.81 4.22 -24.96
CA HIS A 155 20.59 5.46 -24.83
C HIS A 155 20.38 6.34 -26.07
N SER A 156 19.17 6.88 -26.23
CA SER A 156 18.92 7.95 -27.19
C SER A 156 19.08 9.29 -26.47
N GLY A 157 20.26 9.90 -26.63
CA GLY A 157 20.67 11.14 -25.99
C GLY A 157 19.93 12.37 -26.49
N LYS A 158 18.68 12.57 -26.05
CA LYS A 158 18.07 13.90 -26.05
C LYS A 158 17.71 14.30 -24.62
N GLU A 159 18.30 15.41 -24.22
CA GLU A 159 18.35 15.95 -22.86
C GLU A 159 17.02 16.57 -22.40
N ASP A 160 16.00 16.61 -23.25
CA ASP A 160 14.79 17.41 -23.06
C ASP A 160 13.63 16.72 -22.30
N SER A 161 13.66 15.39 -22.13
CA SER A 161 12.45 14.66 -21.68
C SER A 161 12.07 14.88 -20.20
N THR A 162 13.02 15.24 -19.34
CA THR A 162 12.76 15.40 -17.91
C THR A 162 12.00 16.71 -17.63
N GLY A 163 12.41 17.81 -18.28
CA GLY A 163 11.71 19.10 -18.16
C GLY A 163 10.34 19.08 -18.83
N GLU A 164 10.22 18.37 -19.95
CA GLU A 164 8.95 18.18 -20.65
C GLU A 164 7.95 17.37 -19.82
N PHE A 165 8.39 16.28 -19.19
CA PHE A 165 7.53 15.47 -18.31
C PHE A 165 7.08 16.23 -17.06
N VAL A 166 7.98 16.96 -16.40
CA VAL A 166 7.66 17.77 -15.21
C VAL A 166 6.69 18.89 -15.59
N SER A 167 6.92 19.58 -16.71
CA SER A 167 6.03 20.66 -17.17
C SER A 167 4.65 20.14 -17.63
N LEU A 168 4.59 18.98 -18.31
CA LEU A 168 3.33 18.31 -18.66
C LEU A 168 2.52 17.93 -17.43
N ASN A 169 3.16 17.31 -16.43
CA ASN A 169 2.49 17.00 -15.17
C ASN A 169 2.00 18.28 -14.48
N HIS A 170 2.86 19.29 -14.34
CA HIS A 170 2.47 20.55 -13.69
C HIS A 170 1.27 21.22 -14.40
N GLY A 171 1.24 21.22 -15.73
CA GLY A 171 0.12 21.77 -16.50
C GLY A 171 -1.20 21.04 -16.26
N VAL A 172 -1.14 19.72 -16.05
CA VAL A 172 -2.33 18.89 -15.81
C VAL A 172 -2.84 19.07 -14.38
N TYR A 173 -1.95 19.15 -13.40
CA TYR A 173 -2.32 19.54 -12.04
C TYR A 173 -3.02 20.91 -12.04
N ILE A 174 -2.48 21.92 -12.73
CA ILE A 174 -3.17 23.23 -12.84
C ILE A 174 -4.52 23.09 -13.53
N LYS A 175 -4.63 22.34 -14.63
CA LYS A 175 -5.86 22.26 -15.42
C LYS A 175 -7.01 21.57 -14.70
N TYR A 176 -6.74 20.49 -13.96
CA TYR A 176 -7.79 19.65 -13.40
C TYR A 176 -7.92 19.75 -11.86
N LEU A 177 -6.88 20.23 -11.16
CA LEU A 177 -6.92 20.45 -9.70
C LEU A 177 -7.00 21.93 -9.30
N SER A 178 -7.14 22.85 -10.27
CA SER A 178 -7.34 24.29 -9.96
C SER A 178 -8.66 24.61 -9.27
N GLY A 179 -9.63 23.69 -9.26
CA GLY A 179 -10.87 23.79 -8.49
C GLY A 179 -11.80 24.95 -8.85
N LYS A 180 -13.10 24.66 -9.07
CA LYS A 180 -14.15 25.56 -8.57
C LYS A 180 -14.31 25.26 -7.09
N ARG A 181 -14.33 26.30 -6.26
CA ARG A 181 -14.52 26.18 -4.80
C ARG A 181 -15.75 25.32 -4.47
N LEU A 182 -15.64 24.56 -3.39
CA LEU A 182 -16.70 23.73 -2.77
C LEU A 182 -17.73 24.60 -2.00
N ASP A 183 -18.11 25.76 -2.53
CA ASP A 183 -19.09 26.69 -1.96
C ASP A 183 -20.45 26.64 -2.68
N LYS A 184 -20.66 25.69 -3.60
CA LYS A 184 -21.93 25.50 -4.32
C LYS A 184 -22.59 24.15 -4.07
N GLY A 185 -22.78 23.80 -2.80
CA GLY A 185 -23.61 22.67 -2.44
C GLY A 185 -23.76 22.53 -0.93
N LEU A 186 -24.98 22.76 -0.45
CA LEU A 186 -25.47 22.58 0.93
C LEU A 186 -25.28 23.74 1.90
N ILE A 187 -26.06 24.82 1.74
CA ILE A 187 -27.07 25.26 2.74
C ILE A 187 -28.24 25.90 1.95
N PRO A 188 -29.50 25.46 2.13
CA PRO A 188 -30.64 26.13 1.53
C PRO A 188 -30.80 27.53 2.14
N GLU A 189 -30.64 28.54 1.29
CA GLU A 189 -30.93 29.95 1.55
C GLU A 189 -32.45 30.16 1.74
N LYS A 190 -32.97 29.68 2.86
CA LYS A 190 -34.27 30.10 3.42
C LYS A 190 -34.03 30.97 4.64
N ARG A 191 -33.47 32.17 4.43
CA ARG A 191 -33.68 33.31 5.34
C ARG A 191 -33.32 34.64 4.69
N MET A 192 -34.05 34.98 3.63
CA MET A 192 -34.24 36.38 3.22
C MET A 192 -35.73 36.68 3.17
N ALA A 193 -36.31 36.92 4.33
CA ALA A 193 -37.52 37.72 4.49
C ALA A 193 -37.60 38.19 5.95
N GLN A 194 -37.78 39.50 6.13
CA GLN A 194 -37.92 40.24 7.38
C GLN A 194 -36.63 40.50 8.17
N GLU A 195 -35.97 41.62 7.84
CA GLU A 195 -35.99 42.81 8.71
C GLU A 195 -35.25 43.95 8.00
N ASN A 196 -35.98 44.62 7.10
CA ASN A 196 -35.81 46.06 6.90
C ASN A 196 -36.98 46.71 7.64
N LEU A 197 -36.79 47.04 8.91
CA LEU A 197 -37.59 48.06 9.57
C LEU A 197 -36.87 48.56 10.83
N PHE A 198 -36.59 49.86 10.78
CA PHE A 198 -36.13 50.76 11.85
C PHE A 198 -34.61 51.03 11.98
N LEU A 199 -34.27 52.16 11.36
CA LEU A 199 -33.27 53.20 11.72
C LEU A 199 -31.79 52.88 11.51
#